data_AF-A0A3M5NUA2-F1
#
_entry.id   AF-A0A3M5NUA2-F1
#
_cell.length_a   1.000
_cell.length_b   1.000
_cell.length_c   1.000
_cell.angle_alpha   90.00
_cell.angle_beta   90.00
_cell.angle_gamma   90.00
#
_symmetry.space_group_name_H-M   'P 1'
#
loop_
_entity.id
_entity.type
_entity.pdbx_description
1 polymer ?
#
loop_
_entity_poly.entity_id
_entity_poly.type
_entity_poly.pdbx_seq_one_letter_code
_entity_poly.pdbx_strand_id
1 'polypeptide(L)'
;TVPLQVYSNTESLYHYAVREVREKLSELIKSREITWRQIHLALHERGLGLREQGEGLVIYDFLRPEGPVVKASSVHPTLTKFRLEAHIGAFEGPPTFEHEEWSYGIFSSYQPEFELRDKDVRFDRRQARAEARLDLKMR
;
A
#
# COMPACT_ATOMS: atom_id res chain seq x y z
N THR A 1 -6.71 37.65 11.64
CA THR A 1 -7.36 36.39 11.26
C THR A 1 -6.45 35.65 10.31
N VAL A 2 -5.78 34.61 10.80
CA VAL A 2 -4.87 33.80 9.98
C VAL A 2 -5.75 33.06 8.96
N PRO A 3 -5.50 33.16 7.64
CA PRO A 3 -6.30 32.44 6.68
C PRO A 3 -6.13 30.94 6.95
N LEU A 4 -7.25 30.26 7.20
CA LEU A 4 -7.33 28.81 7.23
C LEU A 4 -6.78 28.32 5.89
N GLN A 5 -5.52 27.92 5.84
CA GLN A 5 -5.02 27.10 4.74
C GLN A 5 -5.84 25.81 4.83
N VAL A 6 -6.87 25.72 3.99
CA VAL A 6 -7.54 24.46 3.69
C VAL A 6 -6.50 23.62 2.96
N TYR A 7 -5.65 22.93 3.72
CA TYR A 7 -4.98 21.75 3.19
C TYR A 7 -6.10 20.88 2.66
N SER A 8 -6.15 20.68 1.34
CA SER A 8 -7.07 19.72 0.76
C SER A 8 -6.63 18.35 1.28
N ASN A 9 -7.17 17.96 2.43
CA ASN A 9 -7.05 16.64 3.04
C ASN A 9 -7.84 15.69 2.13
N THR A 10 -7.30 15.45 0.94
CA THR A 10 -7.86 14.63 -0.13
C THR A 10 -6.80 13.61 -0.51
N GLU A 11 -6.54 12.64 0.35
CA GLU A 11 -5.49 11.65 0.13
C GLU A 11 -6.10 10.27 -0.13
N SER A 12 -5.80 9.70 -1.30
CA SER A 12 -6.06 8.28 -1.57
C SER A 12 -5.05 7.40 -0.84
N LEU A 13 -5.40 6.16 -0.49
CA LEU A 13 -4.47 5.18 0.11
C LEU A 13 -3.12 5.09 -0.65
N TYR A 14 -3.13 5.23 -1.97
CA TYR A 14 -1.92 5.26 -2.80
C TYR A 14 -0.98 6.42 -2.42
N HIS A 15 -1.50 7.65 -2.31
CA HIS A 15 -0.71 8.83 -2.00
C HIS A 15 -0.16 8.75 -0.59
N TYR A 16 -0.99 8.29 0.36
CA TYR A 16 -0.57 8.03 1.73
C TYR A 16 0.59 7.02 1.78
N ALA A 17 0.43 5.85 1.14
CA ALA A 17 1.47 4.82 1.11
C ALA A 17 2.77 5.28 0.41
N VAL A 18 2.66 6.08 -0.66
CA VAL A 18 3.84 6.66 -1.33
C VAL A 18 4.55 7.66 -0.42
N ARG A 19 3.82 8.53 0.27
CA ARG A 19 4.39 9.54 1.17
C ARG A 19 5.08 8.90 2.37
N GLU A 20 4.41 7.96 3.02
CA GLU A 20 4.84 7.44 4.33
C GLU A 20 5.91 6.34 4.23
N VAL A 21 5.88 5.51 3.18
CA VAL A 21 6.66 4.27 3.17
C VAL A 21 7.71 4.20 2.07
N ARG A 22 7.59 5.00 1.00
CA ARG A 22 8.48 4.90 -0.17
C ARG A 22 9.94 5.17 0.17
N GLU A 23 10.22 6.19 0.97
CA GLU A 23 11.58 6.54 1.38
C GLU A 23 12.17 5.44 2.28
N LYS A 24 11.43 5.04 3.33
CA LYS A 24 11.86 3.98 4.25
C LYS A 24 12.14 2.65 3.54
N LEU A 25 11.29 2.26 2.59
CA LEU A 25 11.50 1.05 1.80
C LEU A 25 12.70 1.20 0.86
N SER A 26 12.94 2.39 0.31
CA SER A 26 14.13 2.65 -0.51
C SER A 26 15.41 2.48 0.30
N GLU A 27 15.42 2.92 1.56
CA GLU A 27 16.56 2.72 2.48
C GLU A 27 16.76 1.25 2.81
N LEU A 28 15.70 0.52 3.15
CA LEU A 28 15.76 -0.92 3.43
C LEU A 28 16.26 -1.71 2.22
N ILE A 29 15.80 -1.38 1.02
CA ILE A 29 16.27 -2.05 -0.20
C ILE A 29 17.75 -1.73 -0.47
N LYS A 30 18.19 -0.50 -0.17
CA LYS A 30 19.61 -0.11 -0.33
C LYS A 30 20.52 -0.79 0.68
N SER A 31 20.04 -1.13 1.87
CA SER A 31 20.88 -1.75 2.91
C SER A 31 21.27 -3.21 2.60
N ARG A 32 20.65 -3.86 1.60
CA ARG A 32 20.90 -5.25 1.17
C ARG A 32 20.68 -6.35 2.23
N GLU A 33 20.32 -5.98 3.45
CA GLU A 33 19.94 -6.88 4.54
C GLU A 33 18.43 -6.87 4.77
N ILE A 34 17.66 -6.60 3.70
CA ILE A 34 16.20 -6.52 3.78
C ILE A 34 15.62 -7.91 4.05
N THR A 35 14.54 -7.95 4.84
CA THR A 35 13.77 -9.16 5.14
C THR A 35 12.27 -8.88 5.03
N TRP A 36 11.46 -9.92 4.84
CA TRP A 36 10.00 -9.78 4.84
C TRP A 36 9.49 -9.12 6.13
N ARG A 37 10.04 -9.54 7.28
CA ARG A 37 9.73 -8.94 8.58
C ARG A 37 9.94 -7.43 8.60
N GLN A 38 11.07 -6.93 8.12
CA GLN A 38 11.35 -5.48 8.11
C GLN A 38 10.39 -4.71 7.19
N ILE A 39 9.99 -5.29 6.05
CA ILE A 39 9.01 -4.69 5.16
C ILE A 39 7.65 -4.58 5.86
N HIS A 40 7.21 -5.67 6.49
CA HIS A 40 5.96 -5.70 7.25
C HIS A 40 5.98 -4.70 8.41
N LEU A 41 7.09 -4.59 9.14
CA LEU A 41 7.24 -3.61 10.21
C LEU A 41 7.18 -2.17 9.71
N ALA A 42 7.90 -1.84 8.63
CA ALA A 42 7.90 -0.50 8.05
C ALA A 42 6.50 -0.08 7.56
N LEU A 43 5.70 -1.04 7.08
CA LEU A 43 4.30 -0.80 6.72
C LEU A 43 3.41 -0.68 7.97
N HIS A 44 3.58 -1.58 8.94
CA HIS A 44 2.78 -1.62 10.16
C HIS A 44 2.91 -0.34 10.98
N GLU A 45 4.11 0.23 11.10
CA GLU A 45 4.35 1.54 11.75
C GLU A 45 3.48 2.67 11.17
N ARG A 46 3.01 2.51 9.93
CA ARG A 46 2.15 3.45 9.19
C ARG A 46 0.72 2.94 9.03
N GLY A 47 0.33 1.93 9.80
CA GLY A 47 -1.01 1.35 9.74
C GLY A 47 -1.31 0.66 8.40
N LEU A 48 -0.26 0.23 7.68
CA LEU A 48 -0.37 -0.46 6.41
C LEU A 48 0.05 -1.92 6.55
N GLY A 49 -0.51 -2.77 5.71
CA GLY A 49 -0.14 -4.18 5.61
C GLY A 49 0.27 -4.54 4.19
N LEU A 50 1.04 -5.64 4.07
CA LEU A 50 1.39 -6.25 2.79
C LEU A 50 0.75 -7.64 2.70
N ARG A 51 0.13 -7.97 1.56
CA ARG A 51 -0.35 -9.33 1.29
C ARG A 51 -0.18 -9.70 -0.18
N GLU A 52 -0.25 -11.00 -0.45
CA GLU A 52 -0.31 -11.50 -1.82
C GLU A 52 -1.72 -11.30 -2.42
N GLN A 53 -1.77 -10.93 -3.69
CA GLN A 53 -3.00 -10.90 -4.46
C GLN A 53 -2.70 -11.29 -5.91
N GLY A 54 -3.16 -12.48 -6.31
CA GLY A 54 -2.81 -13.07 -7.60
C GLY A 54 -1.30 -13.30 -7.72
N GLU A 55 -0.70 -12.82 -8.81
CA GLU A 55 0.74 -12.95 -9.07
C GLU A 55 1.60 -11.87 -8.40
N GLY A 56 0.99 -10.95 -7.64
CA GLY A 56 1.65 -9.75 -7.13
C GLY A 56 1.45 -9.51 -5.64
N LEU A 57 2.02 -8.40 -5.18
CA LEU A 57 1.86 -7.88 -3.83
C LEU A 57 0.96 -6.65 -3.83
N VAL A 58 0.15 -6.52 -2.79
CA VAL A 58 -0.71 -5.36 -2.56
C VAL A 58 -0.52 -4.82 -1.14
N ILE A 59 -0.58 -3.49 -1.03
CA ILE A 59 -0.60 -2.76 0.22
C ILE A 59 -2.05 -2.44 0.56
N TYR A 60 -2.44 -2.68 1.81
CA TYR A 60 -3.79 -2.45 2.33
C TYR A 60 -3.73 -1.68 3.65
N ASP A 61 -4.86 -1.14 4.08
CA ASP A 61 -5.01 -0.52 5.39
C ASP A 61 -5.12 -1.61 6.46
N PHE A 62 -4.13 -1.68 7.36
CA PHE A 62 -4.06 -2.72 8.38
C PHE A 62 -5.21 -2.62 9.39
N LEU A 63 -5.68 -1.40 9.68
CA LEU A 63 -6.79 -1.15 10.59
C LEU A 63 -8.14 -1.47 9.96
N ARG A 64 -8.22 -1.45 8.63
CA ARG A 64 -9.43 -1.70 7.84
C ARG A 64 -9.11 -2.62 6.65
N PRO A 65 -8.90 -3.94 6.90
CA PRO A 65 -8.43 -4.87 5.88
C PRO A 65 -9.43 -5.14 4.74
N GLU A 66 -10.71 -4.84 4.96
CA GLU A 66 -11.80 -4.88 3.96
C GLU A 66 -11.82 -3.65 3.03
N GLY A 67 -10.94 -2.68 3.29
CA GLY A 67 -10.87 -1.42 2.56
C GLY A 67 -10.19 -1.51 1.17
N PRO A 68 -9.93 -0.36 0.53
CA PRO A 68 -9.23 -0.32 -0.74
C PRO A 68 -7.82 -0.90 -0.60
N VAL A 69 -7.33 -1.47 -1.69
CA VAL A 69 -5.94 -1.97 -1.81
C VAL A 69 -5.21 -1.27 -2.94
N VAL A 70 -3.88 -1.19 -2.81
CA VAL A 70 -2.99 -0.57 -3.78
C VAL A 70 -1.95 -1.58 -4.21
N LYS A 71 -1.69 -1.68 -5.51
CA LYS A 71 -0.60 -2.52 -6.03
C LYS A 71 0.73 -2.06 -5.46
N ALA A 72 1.49 -2.95 -4.81
CA ALA A 72 2.72 -2.58 -4.13
C ALA A 72 3.76 -1.99 -5.10
N SER A 73 3.80 -2.52 -6.33
CA SER A 73 4.67 -2.00 -7.40
C SER A 73 4.35 -0.57 -7.84
N SER A 74 3.13 -0.08 -7.57
CA SER A 74 2.76 1.32 -7.83
C SER A 74 3.35 2.25 -6.77
N VAL A 75 3.50 1.79 -5.53
CA VAL A 75 4.11 2.56 -4.43
C VAL A 75 5.63 2.62 -4.59
N HIS A 76 6.25 1.47 -4.90
CA HIS A 76 7.68 1.41 -5.17
C HIS A 76 7.98 0.31 -6.21
N PRO A 77 8.76 0.59 -7.28
CA PRO A 77 8.93 -0.34 -8.40
C PRO A 77 9.66 -1.64 -8.03
N THR A 78 10.36 -1.67 -6.91
CA THR A 78 11.03 -2.89 -6.40
C THR A 78 10.12 -3.75 -5.53
N LEU A 79 8.96 -3.24 -5.10
CA LEU A 79 7.95 -4.01 -4.35
C LEU A 79 7.11 -4.88 -5.29
N THR A 80 7.78 -5.74 -6.03
CA THR A 80 7.16 -6.80 -6.83
C THR A 80 7.54 -8.13 -6.21
N LYS A 81 6.58 -9.05 -6.09
CA LYS A 81 6.80 -10.41 -5.59
C LYS A 81 8.07 -11.03 -6.17
N PHE A 82 8.16 -11.10 -7.49
CA PHE A 82 9.32 -11.64 -8.22
C PHE A 82 10.69 -11.05 -7.80
N ARG A 83 10.81 -9.72 -7.68
CA ARG A 83 12.09 -9.08 -7.32
C ARG A 83 12.46 -9.29 -5.86
N LEU A 84 11.47 -9.25 -4.97
CA LEU A 84 11.72 -9.49 -3.55
C LEU A 84 12.05 -10.95 -3.32
N GLU A 85 11.31 -11.89 -3.90
CA GLU A 85 11.59 -13.32 -3.77
C GLU A 85 12.97 -13.72 -4.28
N ALA A 86 13.43 -13.08 -5.36
CA ALA A 86 14.78 -13.28 -5.87
C ALA A 86 15.89 -12.81 -4.90
N HIS A 87 15.58 -11.91 -3.97
CA HIS A 87 16.57 -11.33 -3.04
C HIS A 87 16.47 -11.88 -1.62
N ILE A 88 15.24 -12.09 -1.13
CA ILE A 88 14.95 -12.42 0.27
C ILE A 88 14.18 -13.74 0.45
N GLY A 89 13.97 -14.50 -0.63
CA GLY A 89 13.29 -15.79 -0.61
C GLY A 89 11.76 -15.69 -0.68
N ALA A 90 11.08 -16.83 -0.65
CA ALA A 90 9.63 -16.93 -0.80
C ALA A 90 8.87 -15.97 0.13
N PHE A 91 7.74 -15.43 -0.32
CA PHE A 91 6.95 -14.50 0.48
C PHE A 91 6.56 -15.08 1.85
N GLU A 92 6.84 -14.32 2.91
CA GLU A 92 6.39 -14.60 4.27
C GLU A 92 5.30 -13.60 4.67
N GLY A 93 4.24 -14.10 5.30
CA GLY A 93 3.15 -13.27 5.83
C GLY A 93 3.61 -12.31 6.94
N PRO A 94 2.75 -11.34 7.32
CA PRO A 94 3.07 -10.43 8.41
C PRO A 94 3.34 -11.21 9.71
N PRO A 95 4.38 -10.83 10.48
CA PRO A 95 4.60 -11.41 11.80
C PRO A 95 3.46 -11.02 12.76
N THR A 96 3.34 -11.70 13.88
CA THR A 96 2.49 -11.23 14.98
C THR A 96 3.05 -9.91 15.51
N PHE A 97 2.28 -8.83 15.40
CA PHE A 97 2.69 -7.49 15.85
C PHE A 97 2.41 -7.25 17.35
N GLU A 98 1.66 -8.16 17.98
CA GLU A 98 1.41 -8.21 19.42
C GLU A 98 2.31 -9.30 20.04
N HIS A 99 3.20 -8.89 20.94
CA HIS A 99 4.00 -9.77 21.77
C HIS A 99 3.83 -9.40 23.24
N GLU A 100 3.91 -10.41 24.13
CA GLU A 100 3.73 -10.22 25.58
C GLU A 100 4.69 -9.17 26.17
N GLU A 101 5.87 -9.04 25.58
CA GLU A 101 6.89 -8.09 26.03
C GLU A 101 6.80 -6.75 25.31
N TRP A 102 6.61 -6.72 23.98
CA TRP A 102 6.58 -5.49 23.18
C TRP A 102 5.46 -5.50 22.12
N SER A 103 4.81 -4.35 21.94
CA SER A 103 3.89 -4.08 20.83
C SER A 103 4.54 -3.14 19.84
N TYR A 104 4.49 -3.49 18.54
CA TYR A 104 4.88 -2.55 17.49
C TYR A 104 3.76 -1.51 17.34
N GLY A 105 4.07 -0.24 17.64
CA GLY A 105 3.10 0.85 17.57
C GLY A 105 2.77 1.26 16.13
N ILE A 106 1.53 1.69 15.91
CA ILE A 106 1.11 2.42 14.71
C ILE A 106 1.30 3.92 15.02
N PHE A 107 2.25 4.57 14.36
CA PHE A 107 2.55 6.00 14.58
C PHE A 107 1.70 6.93 13.72
N SER A 108 1.22 6.43 12.59
CA SER A 108 0.38 7.14 11.63
C SER A 108 -0.55 6.13 10.98
N SER A 109 -1.74 6.55 10.58
CA SER A 109 -2.67 5.69 9.83
C SER A 109 -3.34 6.46 8.71
N TYR A 110 -3.77 5.72 7.69
CA TYR A 110 -4.59 6.26 6.61
C TYR A 110 -5.92 6.77 7.18
N GLN A 111 -6.44 7.87 6.63
CA GLN A 111 -7.69 8.49 7.07
C GLN A 111 -8.67 8.55 5.88
N PRO A 112 -9.58 7.56 5.74
CA PRO A 112 -10.51 7.47 4.61
C PRO A 112 -11.51 8.62 4.52
N GLU A 113 -11.81 9.28 5.64
CA GLU A 113 -12.69 10.44 5.74
C GLU A 113 -12.14 11.65 4.95
N PHE A 114 -10.82 11.67 4.75
CA PHE A 114 -10.12 12.62 3.89
C PHE A 114 -10.02 12.13 2.45
N GLU A 115 -10.82 11.17 1.99
CA GLU A 115 -10.86 10.74 0.59
C GLU A 115 -11.96 11.49 -0.17
N LEU A 116 -11.80 12.80 -0.39
CA LEU A 116 -12.73 13.68 -1.14
C LEU A 116 -12.84 13.38 -2.66
N ARG A 117 -12.38 12.22 -3.15
CA ARG A 117 -12.48 11.86 -4.58
C ARG A 117 -13.67 10.95 -4.82
N ASP A 118 -14.59 11.39 -5.69
CA ASP A 118 -15.74 10.62 -6.15
C ASP A 118 -15.35 9.20 -6.60
N LYS A 119 -15.75 8.20 -5.80
CA LYS A 119 -15.42 6.78 -6.02
C LYS A 119 -16.10 6.24 -7.27
N ASP A 120 -17.29 6.75 -7.58
CA ASP A 120 -18.16 6.28 -8.65
C ASP A 120 -17.58 6.60 -10.04
N VAL A 121 -17.15 7.84 -10.26
CA VAL A 121 -16.57 8.30 -11.53
C VAL A 121 -15.33 7.48 -11.95
N ARG A 122 -14.60 6.92 -10.97
CA ARG A 122 -13.41 6.09 -11.21
C ARG A 122 -13.73 4.61 -11.38
N PHE A 123 -14.78 4.13 -10.74
CA PHE A 123 -15.33 2.80 -10.99
C PHE A 123 -15.85 2.74 -12.42
N ASP A 124 -16.62 3.72 -12.86
CA ASP A 124 -17.14 3.84 -14.22
C ASP A 124 -16.02 3.89 -15.25
N ARG A 125 -14.98 4.70 -15.00
CA ARG A 125 -13.79 4.75 -15.88
C ARG A 125 -12.94 3.46 -15.84
N ARG A 126 -13.05 2.62 -14.81
CA ARG A 126 -12.40 1.29 -14.77
C ARG A 126 -13.23 0.27 -15.52
N GLN A 127 -14.55 0.29 -15.34
CA GLN A 127 -15.48 -0.57 -16.05
C GLN A 127 -15.45 -0.30 -17.55
N ALA A 128 -15.51 0.96 -17.98
CA ALA A 128 -15.39 1.34 -19.39
C ALA A 128 -14.06 0.90 -20.01
N ARG A 129 -12.95 0.92 -19.25
CA ARG A 129 -11.65 0.40 -19.72
C ARG A 129 -11.61 -1.12 -19.76
N ALA A 130 -12.31 -1.80 -18.86
CA ALA A 130 -12.43 -3.26 -18.88
C ALA A 130 -13.30 -3.72 -20.06
N GLU A 131 -14.43 -3.04 -20.31
CA GLU A 131 -15.31 -3.27 -21.45
C GLU A 131 -14.60 -3.00 -22.78
N ALA A 132 -13.88 -1.88 -22.92
CA ALA A 132 -13.10 -1.59 -24.12
C ALA A 132 -12.00 -2.63 -24.39
N ARG A 133 -11.42 -3.23 -23.33
CA ARG A 133 -10.44 -4.33 -23.47
C ARG A 133 -11.09 -5.65 -23.89
N LEU A 134 -12.32 -5.91 -23.43
CA LEU A 134 -13.10 -7.08 -23.83
C LEU A 134 -13.56 -6.95 -25.28
N ASP A 135 -13.99 -5.77 -25.70
CA ASP A 135 -14.42 -5.47 -27.07
C ASP A 135 -13.26 -5.63 -28.07
N LEU A 136 -12.06 -5.15 -27.72
CA LEU A 136 -10.84 -5.37 -28.52
C LEU A 136 -10.46 -6.86 -28.64
N LYS A 137 -10.83 -7.70 -27.66
CA LYS A 137 -10.60 -9.15 -27.69
C LYS A 137 -11.64 -9.93 -28.50
N MET A 138 -12.81 -9.34 -28.74
CA MET A 138 -13.92 -9.97 -29.49
C MET A 138 -13.97 -9.55 -30.96
N ARG A 139 -12.99 -8.76 -31.43
CA ARG A 139 -12.84 -8.31 -32.81
C ARG A 139 -11.61 -8.95 -33.46
#